data_AF-A0A9W6UG46-F1
#
_entry.id   AF-A0A9W6UG46-F1
#
_cell.length_a   1.000
_cell.length_b   1.000
_cell.length_c   1.000
_cell.angle_alpha   90.00
_cell.angle_beta   90.00
_cell.angle_gamma   90.00
#
_symmetry.space_group_name_H-M   'P 1'
#
loop_
_entity.id
_entity.type
_entity.pdbx_description
1 polymer ?
#
loop_
_entity_poly.entity_id
_entity_poly.type
_entity_poly.pdbx_seq_one_letter_code
_entity_poly.pdbx_strand_id
1 'polypeptide(L)'
;MAYQRGDRQRAGARLLALLLVAGGTFLGAPVQAASADAVLDQAVAALDDPGLYTADATELDPGIRELAAARLADARTPVRAALLGRGDASVLVADLAEKIGDPGVYVVTTEERSPTGATTIRTAWQVVGGGTDPDDLDHHFTFYPGGTGAQLIALPDVLDDDLLPAVREAADTETVYIHPAVAALPGIDAERIAQRYNGINSARVAVLPATVRDNDAFAEALLDPLEPSGTALLLVWEHNGFRPVPASGSTGPDPAELGSALSGGSVLDADDVEPLLTEFAALAGGDVLDSAARGLADSHLYLHPLAVHDVDEAARDRIDTALAELDEPVRVAVLPRGAAGFEAGAVNAGEPAVAAAVARDLDQPVVVYGVDGLGEIRDESVHGSLVGGAGPSGAYDLDTAAFFGRSPDGTAASLSGLLEQLGAEPAHTPTGQQPADDPQTSGAGWVVAAVVASLALGAPLLLLSALRLRQARRRRIHERQDEALMEQMRAEEAQRVTAIRSENENLITSLGEELAAAAPAVVDPPRKLQRHLREYEKLKERNRTADDIDTVVSIRSGAQRTRAAVEEWNRRQRS
;
A
#
# COMPACT_ATOMS: atom_id res chain seq x y z
N MET A 1 65.00 19.08 -45.29
CA MET A 1 63.57 19.00 -45.65
C MET A 1 62.93 18.07 -44.61
N ALA A 2 62.45 18.54 -43.45
CA ALA A 2 61.29 19.41 -43.20
C ALA A 2 60.03 18.89 -43.93
N TYR A 3 58.83 18.71 -43.36
CA TYR A 3 58.27 18.77 -42.01
C TYR A 3 56.81 18.29 -42.22
N GLN A 4 56.34 17.19 -41.61
CA GLN A 4 54.90 16.85 -41.59
C GLN A 4 54.52 16.18 -40.26
N ARG A 5 54.62 16.98 -39.20
CA ARG A 5 53.90 16.79 -37.93
C ARG A 5 53.15 18.08 -37.69
N GLY A 6 51.84 18.05 -37.90
CA GLY A 6 51.00 19.21 -37.66
C GLY A 6 49.68 19.07 -38.38
N ASP A 7 48.78 18.24 -37.84
CA ASP A 7 47.33 18.43 -38.05
C ASP A 7 46.44 17.72 -37.01
N ARG A 8 46.99 16.92 -36.08
CA ARG A 8 46.19 16.34 -34.99
C ARG A 8 46.00 17.23 -33.76
N GLN A 9 46.61 18.41 -33.68
CA GLN A 9 46.48 19.33 -32.53
C GLN A 9 45.42 20.43 -32.69
N ARG A 10 44.78 20.58 -33.87
CA ARG A 10 43.74 21.61 -34.07
C ARG A 10 42.30 21.12 -33.88
N ALA A 11 42.07 19.81 -33.78
CA ALA A 11 40.76 19.24 -33.46
C ALA A 11 40.47 19.19 -31.94
N GLY A 12 41.52 19.08 -31.10
CA GLY A 12 41.36 19.04 -29.63
C GLY A 12 41.06 20.38 -28.97
N ALA A 13 41.42 21.51 -29.60
CA ALA A 13 41.21 22.84 -29.01
C ALA A 13 39.80 23.41 -29.25
N ARG A 14 39.05 22.91 -30.25
CA ARG A 14 37.66 23.34 -30.50
C ARG A 14 36.64 22.57 -29.66
N LEU A 15 36.96 21.36 -29.21
CA LEU A 15 36.10 20.57 -28.32
C LEU A 15 36.21 21.02 -26.86
N LEU A 16 37.37 21.57 -26.45
CA LEU A 16 37.54 22.14 -25.11
C LEU A 16 36.87 23.53 -24.95
N ALA A 17 36.75 24.30 -26.03
CA ALA A 17 36.06 25.59 -26.01
C ALA A 17 34.52 25.45 -26.02
N LEU A 18 33.99 24.34 -26.58
CA LEU A 18 32.55 24.04 -26.55
C LEU A 18 32.12 23.41 -25.20
N LEU A 19 33.02 22.70 -24.52
CA LEU A 19 32.80 22.22 -23.15
C LEU A 19 32.90 23.34 -22.08
N LEU A 20 33.60 24.44 -22.38
CA LEU A 20 33.65 25.61 -21.48
C LEU A 20 32.45 26.57 -21.62
N VAL A 21 31.64 26.43 -22.67
CA VAL A 21 30.34 27.15 -22.80
C VAL A 21 29.18 26.31 -22.23
N ALA A 22 29.31 24.97 -22.22
CA ALA A 22 28.34 24.08 -21.56
C ALA A 22 28.58 23.88 -20.04
N GLY A 23 29.79 24.18 -19.54
CA GLY A 23 30.15 24.08 -18.11
C GLY A 23 30.00 25.38 -17.30
N GLY A 24 29.50 26.46 -17.91
CA GLY A 24 29.47 27.81 -17.32
C GLY A 24 28.14 28.26 -16.71
N THR A 25 27.10 27.42 -16.70
CA THR A 25 25.77 27.76 -16.15
C THR A 25 25.45 27.11 -14.79
N PHE A 26 26.46 26.59 -14.08
CA PHE A 26 26.36 26.14 -12.68
C PHE A 26 26.85 27.20 -11.67
N LEU A 27 26.95 28.46 -12.07
CA LEU A 27 26.86 29.56 -11.13
C LEU A 27 25.38 29.91 -11.03
N GLY A 28 24.76 29.44 -9.94
CA GLY A 28 23.34 29.66 -9.64
C GLY A 28 22.93 31.07 -9.97
N ALA A 29 22.12 31.22 -11.02
CA ALA A 29 21.13 32.27 -11.01
C ALA A 29 20.42 32.15 -9.66
N PRO A 30 20.27 33.23 -8.88
CA PRO A 30 19.40 33.16 -7.72
C PRO A 30 18.08 32.65 -8.25
N VAL A 31 17.63 31.48 -7.77
CA VAL A 31 16.22 31.12 -7.85
C VAL A 31 15.55 32.25 -7.11
N GLN A 32 15.12 33.28 -7.85
CA GLN A 32 14.35 34.37 -7.30
C GLN A 32 13.12 33.68 -6.75
N ALA A 33 13.09 33.51 -5.44
CA ALA A 33 11.93 32.96 -4.75
C ALA A 33 10.75 33.85 -5.16
N ALA A 34 9.96 33.39 -6.13
CA ALA A 34 8.83 34.13 -6.69
C ALA A 34 7.97 34.60 -5.53
N SER A 35 7.72 35.91 -5.42
CA SER A 35 6.99 36.50 -4.28
C SER A 35 5.71 35.69 -3.99
N ALA A 36 5.28 35.64 -2.73
CA ALA A 36 4.05 34.91 -2.37
C ALA A 36 2.86 35.30 -3.28
N ASP A 37 2.76 36.59 -3.63
CA ASP A 37 1.78 37.13 -4.57
C ASP A 37 1.87 36.50 -5.97
N ALA A 38 3.09 36.31 -6.51
CA ALA A 38 3.30 35.74 -7.84
C ALA A 38 2.96 34.24 -7.87
N VAL A 39 3.20 33.52 -6.77
CA VAL A 39 2.80 32.11 -6.65
C VAL A 39 1.29 32.00 -6.49
N LEU A 40 0.66 32.91 -5.74
CA LEU A 40 -0.79 32.97 -5.61
C LEU A 40 -1.46 33.27 -6.96
N ASP A 41 -0.92 34.20 -7.75
CA ASP A 41 -1.46 34.50 -9.09
C ASP A 41 -1.36 33.29 -10.03
N GLN A 42 -0.31 32.47 -9.90
CA GLN A 42 -0.21 31.19 -10.61
C GLN A 42 -1.24 30.19 -10.13
N ALA A 43 -1.46 30.08 -8.81
CA ALA A 43 -2.48 29.22 -8.25
C ALA A 43 -3.88 29.63 -8.72
N VAL A 44 -4.19 30.93 -8.75
CA VAL A 44 -5.45 31.47 -9.27
C VAL A 44 -5.63 31.08 -10.74
N ALA A 45 -4.61 31.25 -11.57
CA ALA A 45 -4.69 30.89 -12.98
C ALA A 45 -4.83 29.38 -13.21
N ALA A 46 -4.23 28.55 -12.36
CA ALA A 46 -4.31 27.10 -12.45
C ALA A 46 -5.63 26.53 -11.89
N LEU A 47 -6.25 27.24 -10.94
CA LEU A 47 -7.50 26.84 -10.27
C LEU A 47 -8.72 27.61 -10.79
N ASP A 48 -8.65 28.10 -12.04
CA ASP A 48 -9.83 28.57 -12.78
C ASP A 48 -10.90 27.47 -12.76
N ASP A 49 -10.46 26.23 -13.00
CA ASP A 49 -11.22 25.01 -12.76
C ASP A 49 -10.94 24.42 -11.36
N PRO A 50 -11.92 23.73 -10.74
CA PRO A 50 -11.72 22.96 -9.51
C PRO A 50 -10.59 21.91 -9.63
N GLY A 51 -9.86 21.70 -8.54
CA GLY A 51 -8.75 20.74 -8.50
C GLY A 51 -7.66 21.11 -7.50
N LEU A 52 -6.45 20.64 -7.80
CA LEU A 52 -5.26 20.79 -6.96
C LEU A 52 -4.14 21.53 -7.71
N TYR A 53 -3.64 22.61 -7.13
CA TYR A 53 -2.41 23.27 -7.53
C TYR A 53 -1.31 23.00 -6.50
N THR A 54 -0.13 22.60 -6.98
CA THR A 54 1.06 22.41 -6.13
C THR A 54 2.21 23.26 -6.64
N ALA A 55 2.77 24.12 -5.79
CA ALA A 55 4.01 24.82 -6.09
C ALA A 55 5.21 23.86 -5.99
N ASP A 56 6.24 24.03 -6.83
CA ASP A 56 7.41 23.13 -6.97
C ASP A 56 8.20 22.81 -5.68
N ALA A 57 7.91 23.48 -4.56
CA ALA A 57 8.62 23.34 -3.30
C ALA A 57 7.93 22.44 -2.25
N THR A 58 6.77 21.85 -2.55
CA THR A 58 6.00 21.04 -1.57
C THR A 58 6.38 19.56 -1.63
N GLU A 59 6.63 18.93 -0.49
CA GLU A 59 7.09 17.53 -0.37
C GLU A 59 5.93 16.52 -0.33
N LEU A 60 4.87 16.71 -1.13
CA LEU A 60 3.80 15.73 -1.22
C LEU A 60 4.23 14.55 -2.12
N ASP A 61 4.03 13.33 -1.62
CA ASP A 61 4.27 12.12 -2.40
C ASP A 61 3.51 12.18 -3.76
N PRO A 62 4.13 11.80 -4.88
CA PRO A 62 3.49 11.86 -6.20
C PRO A 62 2.16 11.11 -6.27
N GLY A 63 2.05 9.92 -5.68
CA GLY A 63 0.84 9.10 -5.68
C GLY A 63 -0.27 9.74 -4.85
N ILE A 64 0.06 10.28 -3.67
CA ILE A 64 -0.89 11.05 -2.86
C ILE A 64 -1.40 12.28 -3.61
N ARG A 65 -0.51 12.99 -4.31
CA ARG A 65 -0.89 14.17 -5.11
C ARG A 65 -1.80 13.80 -6.27
N GLU A 66 -1.49 12.74 -7.00
CA GLU A 66 -2.30 12.25 -8.12
C GLU A 66 -3.69 11.82 -7.63
N LEU A 67 -3.77 11.07 -6.53
CA LEU A 67 -5.02 10.65 -5.93
C LEU A 67 -5.86 11.85 -5.43
N ALA A 68 -5.22 12.82 -4.77
CA ALA A 68 -5.88 14.04 -4.33
C ALA A 68 -6.40 14.86 -5.52
N ALA A 69 -5.58 15.06 -6.56
CA ALA A 69 -5.99 15.79 -7.76
C ALA A 69 -7.18 15.13 -8.44
N ALA A 70 -7.15 13.80 -8.60
CA ALA A 70 -8.25 13.04 -9.19
C ALA A 70 -9.54 13.14 -8.35
N ARG A 71 -9.43 13.05 -7.01
CA ARG A 71 -10.58 13.20 -6.12
C ARG A 71 -11.22 14.57 -6.16
N LEU A 72 -10.42 15.63 -6.18
CA LEU A 72 -10.93 16.99 -6.22
C LEU A 72 -11.53 17.36 -7.58
N ALA A 73 -11.02 16.78 -8.67
CA ALA A 73 -11.56 16.99 -10.01
C ALA A 73 -12.96 16.38 -10.20
N ASP A 74 -13.24 15.24 -9.56
CA ASP A 74 -14.52 14.52 -9.66
C ASP A 74 -15.55 14.96 -8.59
N ALA A 75 -15.21 15.89 -7.70
CA ALA A 75 -16.09 16.33 -6.62
C ALA A 75 -17.35 17.04 -7.17
N ARG A 76 -18.52 16.73 -6.58
CA ARG A 76 -19.79 17.40 -6.95
C ARG A 76 -19.81 18.80 -6.40
N THR A 77 -19.35 19.00 -5.17
CA THR A 77 -19.05 20.31 -4.62
C THR A 77 -17.69 20.79 -5.14
N PRO A 78 -17.60 21.92 -5.86
CA PRO A 78 -16.33 22.41 -6.40
C PRO A 78 -15.31 22.66 -5.30
N VAL A 79 -14.13 22.04 -5.39
CA VAL A 79 -13.02 22.27 -4.46
C VAL A 79 -11.80 22.80 -5.19
N ARG A 80 -11.19 23.86 -4.65
CA ARG A 80 -9.97 24.47 -5.18
C ARG A 80 -8.90 24.47 -4.09
N ALA A 81 -7.92 23.59 -4.22
CA ALA A 81 -6.87 23.40 -3.23
C ALA A 81 -5.52 23.90 -3.77
N ALA A 82 -4.78 24.67 -2.98
CA ALA A 82 -3.44 25.12 -3.30
C ALA A 82 -2.45 24.71 -2.21
N LEU A 83 -1.40 23.97 -2.59
CA LEU A 83 -0.26 23.62 -1.75
C LEU A 83 0.91 24.55 -2.09
N LEU A 84 1.26 25.41 -1.13
CA LEU A 84 2.19 26.52 -1.33
C LEU A 84 3.38 26.41 -0.37
N GLY A 85 4.58 26.80 -0.81
CA GLY A 85 5.79 26.68 0.03
C GLY A 85 6.00 27.81 1.05
N ARG A 86 5.10 28.80 1.15
CA ARG A 86 5.21 29.91 2.12
C ARG A 86 3.96 30.79 2.18
N GLY A 87 3.83 31.53 3.27
CA GLY A 87 2.81 32.56 3.50
C GLY A 87 1.82 32.18 4.59
N ASP A 88 0.95 33.12 4.95
CA ASP A 88 -0.13 32.86 5.91
C ASP A 88 -1.31 32.22 5.18
N ALA A 89 -1.57 30.94 5.44
CA ALA A 89 -2.65 30.18 4.80
C ALA A 89 -4.00 30.88 4.92
N SER A 90 -4.28 31.57 6.05
CA SER A 90 -5.57 32.24 6.28
C SER A 90 -5.77 33.47 5.39
N VAL A 91 -4.69 34.21 5.14
CA VAL A 91 -4.71 35.35 4.21
C VAL A 91 -4.79 34.85 2.78
N LEU A 92 -3.98 33.86 2.44
CA LEU A 92 -3.89 33.31 1.09
C LEU A 92 -5.18 32.63 0.64
N VAL A 93 -5.89 31.92 1.52
CA VAL A 93 -7.18 31.31 1.15
C VAL A 93 -8.26 32.37 0.90
N ALA A 94 -8.25 33.46 1.67
CA ALA A 94 -9.16 34.58 1.46
C ALA A 94 -8.87 35.29 0.13
N ASP A 95 -7.60 35.55 -0.17
CA ASP A 95 -7.19 36.17 -1.43
C ASP A 95 -7.48 35.26 -2.63
N LEU A 96 -7.27 33.95 -2.50
CA LEU A 96 -7.60 32.96 -3.55
C LEU A 96 -9.11 32.95 -3.84
N ALA A 97 -9.92 32.86 -2.78
CA ALA A 97 -11.37 32.87 -2.86
C ALA A 97 -11.91 34.19 -3.45
N GLU A 98 -11.35 35.34 -3.05
CA GLU A 98 -11.73 36.66 -3.58
C GLU A 98 -11.39 36.80 -5.07
N LYS A 99 -10.18 36.36 -5.48
CA LYS A 99 -9.72 36.49 -6.86
C LYS A 99 -10.48 35.60 -7.83
N ILE A 100 -10.83 34.38 -7.43
CA ILE A 100 -11.60 33.44 -8.27
C ILE A 100 -13.09 33.77 -8.22
N GLY A 101 -13.65 33.99 -7.03
CA GLY A 101 -15.03 34.47 -6.83
C GLY A 101 -16.14 33.46 -7.13
N ASP A 102 -15.81 32.26 -7.61
CA ASP A 102 -16.76 31.20 -7.89
C ASP A 102 -17.27 30.49 -6.62
N PRO A 103 -18.47 29.90 -6.65
CA PRO A 103 -18.93 29.03 -5.57
C PRO A 103 -18.04 27.78 -5.40
N GLY A 104 -17.79 27.38 -4.16
CA GLY A 104 -17.03 26.19 -3.79
C GLY A 104 -16.30 26.30 -2.46
N VAL A 105 -15.51 25.26 -2.17
CA VAL A 105 -14.59 25.19 -1.03
C VAL A 105 -13.17 25.50 -1.50
N TYR A 106 -12.53 26.43 -0.83
CA TYR A 106 -11.15 26.83 -1.07
C TYR A 106 -10.29 26.33 0.07
N VAL A 107 -9.16 25.70 -0.25
CA VAL A 107 -8.21 25.18 0.74
C VAL A 107 -6.83 25.67 0.36
N VAL A 108 -6.11 26.27 1.30
CA VAL A 108 -4.70 26.61 1.14
C VAL A 108 -3.92 25.94 2.24
N THR A 109 -2.91 25.19 1.86
CA THR A 109 -1.89 24.68 2.78
C THR A 109 -0.56 25.35 2.48
N THR A 110 0.09 25.87 3.51
CA THR A 110 1.45 26.39 3.43
C THR A 110 2.42 25.49 4.18
N GLU A 111 3.54 25.17 3.53
CA GLU A 111 4.64 24.38 4.09
C GLU A 111 5.86 25.28 4.31
N GLU A 112 6.16 25.64 5.57
CA GLU A 112 7.32 26.47 5.90
C GLU A 112 8.42 25.64 6.57
N ARG A 113 9.54 25.46 5.86
CA ARG A 113 10.73 24.80 6.42
C ARG A 113 11.58 25.80 7.21
N SER A 114 11.75 25.53 8.50
CA SER A 114 12.57 26.34 9.39
C SER A 114 14.07 26.20 9.04
N PRO A 115 14.93 27.12 9.51
CA PRO A 115 16.39 27.00 9.35
C PRO A 115 16.99 25.73 9.96
N THR A 116 16.28 25.07 10.90
CA THR A 116 16.70 23.81 11.53
C THR A 116 16.22 22.58 10.75
N GLY A 117 15.58 22.78 9.59
CA GLY A 117 15.03 21.71 8.74
C GLY A 117 13.65 21.21 9.16
N ALA A 118 13.06 21.76 10.24
CA ALA A 118 11.72 21.37 10.68
C ALA A 118 10.66 22.01 9.78
N THR A 119 9.76 21.20 9.24
CA THR A 119 8.66 21.66 8.41
C THR A 119 7.45 22.00 9.29
N THR A 120 6.89 23.19 9.12
CA THR A 120 5.61 23.60 9.71
C THR A 120 4.56 23.64 8.62
N ILE A 121 3.49 22.85 8.78
CA ILE A 121 2.36 22.83 7.86
C ILE A 121 1.23 23.66 8.48
N ARG A 122 0.64 24.57 7.71
CA ARG A 122 -0.55 25.32 8.10
C ARG A 122 -1.61 25.18 7.02
N THR A 123 -2.81 24.77 7.41
CA THR A 123 -3.95 24.65 6.51
C THR A 123 -5.03 25.64 6.92
N ALA A 124 -5.60 26.35 5.94
CA ALA A 124 -6.78 27.18 6.11
C ALA A 124 -7.75 26.91 4.97
N TRP A 125 -9.02 27.11 5.23
CA TRP A 125 -10.08 26.87 4.26
C TRP A 125 -11.13 27.99 4.32
N GLN A 126 -11.88 28.15 3.23
CA GLN A 126 -12.98 29.10 3.12
C GLN A 126 -14.06 28.56 2.20
N VAL A 127 -15.33 28.84 2.50
CA VAL A 127 -16.48 28.50 1.65
C VAL A 127 -17.00 29.76 0.97
N VAL A 128 -17.20 29.71 -0.34
CA VAL A 128 -17.84 30.77 -1.14
C VAL A 128 -19.08 30.17 -1.78
N GLY A 129 -20.26 30.78 -1.62
CA GLY A 129 -21.51 30.20 -2.11
C GLY A 129 -21.94 28.96 -1.31
N GLY A 130 -23.12 29.01 -0.70
CA GLY A 130 -23.51 28.05 0.35
C GLY A 130 -23.78 26.62 -0.13
N GLY A 131 -23.87 25.70 0.84
CA GLY A 131 -24.20 24.28 0.64
C GLY A 131 -23.45 23.37 1.62
N THR A 132 -22.24 23.78 1.99
CA THR A 132 -21.36 23.08 2.94
C THR A 132 -21.51 23.62 4.36
N ASP A 133 -21.55 22.74 5.35
CA ASP A 133 -21.50 23.12 6.76
C ASP A 133 -20.04 23.44 7.18
N PRO A 134 -19.75 24.69 7.62
CA PRO A 134 -18.42 25.04 8.13
C PRO A 134 -17.99 24.19 9.34
N ASP A 135 -18.92 23.68 10.14
CA ASP A 135 -18.59 22.86 11.31
C ASP A 135 -18.02 21.48 10.87
N ASP A 136 -18.50 20.92 9.76
CA ASP A 136 -17.98 19.65 9.21
C ASP A 136 -16.57 19.84 8.64
N LEU A 137 -16.30 20.96 7.97
CA LEU A 137 -14.96 21.31 7.50
C LEU A 137 -13.97 21.56 8.65
N ASP A 138 -14.41 22.29 9.68
CA ASP A 138 -13.60 22.51 10.89
C ASP A 138 -13.25 21.18 11.55
N HIS A 139 -14.24 20.29 11.68
CA HIS A 139 -14.03 18.96 12.23
C HIS A 139 -13.04 18.15 11.40
N HIS A 140 -13.24 18.09 10.07
CA HIS A 140 -12.38 17.35 9.15
C HIS A 140 -10.92 17.81 9.23
N PHE A 141 -10.64 19.09 8.99
CA PHE A 141 -9.26 19.59 8.97
C PHE A 141 -8.58 19.58 10.35
N THR A 142 -9.35 19.53 11.44
CA THR A 142 -8.81 19.48 12.80
C THR A 142 -8.57 18.06 13.30
N PHE A 143 -9.45 17.12 12.99
CA PHE A 143 -9.48 15.80 13.62
C PHE A 143 -9.30 14.62 12.67
N TYR A 144 -9.38 14.83 11.36
CA TYR A 144 -9.19 13.74 10.41
C TYR A 144 -7.76 13.20 10.50
N PRO A 145 -7.59 11.88 10.69
CA PRO A 145 -6.27 11.28 10.82
C PRO A 145 -5.49 11.38 9.50
N GLY A 146 -4.19 11.61 9.62
CA GLY A 146 -3.27 11.69 8.47
C GLY A 146 -2.82 13.11 8.13
N GLY A 147 -1.94 13.22 7.15
CA GLY A 147 -1.42 14.50 6.67
C GLY A 147 -2.38 15.21 5.71
N THR A 148 -1.97 16.39 5.24
CA THR A 148 -2.73 17.22 4.27
C THR A 148 -3.22 16.42 3.06
N GLY A 149 -2.42 15.51 2.53
CA GLY A 149 -2.81 14.67 1.39
C GLY A 149 -4.06 13.82 1.68
N ALA A 150 -4.08 13.10 2.80
CA ALA A 150 -5.22 12.28 3.20
C ALA A 150 -6.47 13.14 3.45
N GLN A 151 -6.29 14.31 4.08
CA GLN A 151 -7.37 15.28 4.28
C GLN A 151 -7.96 15.76 2.96
N LEU A 152 -7.14 16.07 1.95
CA LEU A 152 -7.62 16.49 0.64
C LEU A 152 -8.32 15.36 -0.13
N ILE A 153 -7.80 14.13 -0.04
CA ILE A 153 -8.38 12.95 -0.69
C ILE A 153 -9.79 12.63 -0.15
N ALA A 154 -9.97 12.73 1.17
CA ALA A 154 -11.23 12.43 1.85
C ALA A 154 -12.24 13.59 1.82
N LEU A 155 -11.80 14.81 1.47
CA LEU A 155 -12.65 16.00 1.51
C LEU A 155 -13.93 15.88 0.66
N PRO A 156 -13.93 15.36 -0.58
CA PRO A 156 -15.18 15.23 -1.33
C PRO A 156 -16.20 14.29 -0.66
N ASP A 157 -15.74 13.28 0.08
CA ASP A 157 -16.63 12.39 0.84
C ASP A 157 -17.31 13.13 2.01
N VAL A 158 -16.59 14.07 2.67
CA VAL A 158 -17.18 14.98 3.67
C VAL A 158 -18.26 15.87 3.07
N LEU A 159 -18.01 16.37 1.86
CA LEU A 159 -18.87 17.37 1.21
C LEU A 159 -20.11 16.74 0.58
N ASP A 160 -19.93 15.61 -0.10
CA ASP A 160 -20.90 15.07 -1.04
C ASP A 160 -21.45 13.70 -0.64
N ASP A 161 -20.89 13.08 0.41
CA ASP A 161 -21.19 11.72 0.83
C ASP A 161 -21.21 10.74 -0.35
N ASP A 162 -20.14 10.76 -1.16
CA ASP A 162 -20.13 10.16 -2.49
C ASP A 162 -19.70 8.68 -2.50
N LEU A 163 -18.83 8.26 -1.57
CA LEU A 163 -18.23 6.93 -1.63
C LEU A 163 -19.22 5.81 -1.27
N LEU A 164 -19.96 5.94 -0.17
CA LEU A 164 -20.83 4.85 0.31
C LEU A 164 -22.00 4.57 -0.66
N PRO A 165 -22.70 5.57 -1.22
CA PRO A 165 -23.71 5.33 -2.25
C PRO A 165 -23.12 4.67 -3.50
N ALA A 166 -21.93 5.09 -3.94
CA ALA A 166 -21.27 4.50 -5.10
C ALA A 166 -20.90 3.03 -4.88
N VAL A 167 -20.39 2.69 -3.69
CA VAL A 167 -20.10 1.30 -3.31
C VAL A 167 -21.35 0.44 -3.29
N ARG A 168 -22.47 0.95 -2.75
CA ARG A 168 -23.75 0.21 -2.75
C ARG A 168 -24.25 -0.07 -4.16
N GLU A 169 -24.25 0.96 -5.01
CA GLU A 169 -24.66 0.81 -6.41
C GLU A 169 -23.77 -0.21 -7.13
N ALA A 170 -22.46 -0.13 -6.96
CA ALA A 170 -21.53 -1.05 -7.61
C ALA A 170 -21.65 -2.48 -7.07
N ALA A 171 -21.85 -2.68 -5.77
CA ALA A 171 -21.97 -4.02 -5.17
C ALA A 171 -23.15 -4.84 -5.74
N ASP A 172 -24.22 -4.15 -6.18
CA ASP A 172 -25.38 -4.78 -6.81
C ASP A 172 -25.09 -5.29 -8.23
N THR A 173 -24.16 -4.65 -8.95
CA THR A 173 -23.93 -4.90 -10.39
C THR A 173 -22.57 -5.49 -10.72
N GLU A 174 -21.59 -5.34 -9.85
CA GLU A 174 -20.17 -5.63 -10.11
C GLU A 174 -19.57 -6.46 -8.97
N THR A 175 -18.67 -7.38 -9.32
CA THR A 175 -17.90 -8.13 -8.30
C THR A 175 -16.78 -7.27 -7.71
N VAL A 176 -16.17 -6.41 -8.52
CA VAL A 176 -15.05 -5.54 -8.13
C VAL A 176 -15.37 -4.11 -8.52
N TYR A 177 -15.39 -3.23 -7.54
CA TYR A 177 -15.47 -1.79 -7.71
C TYR A 177 -14.12 -1.15 -7.41
N ILE A 178 -13.54 -0.44 -8.39
CA ILE A 178 -12.35 0.39 -8.16
C ILE A 178 -12.77 1.83 -8.42
N HIS A 179 -12.65 2.67 -7.40
CA HIS A 179 -13.02 4.08 -7.54
C HIS A 179 -12.21 4.74 -8.68
N PRO A 180 -12.81 5.58 -9.54
CA PRO A 180 -12.13 6.18 -10.70
C PRO A 180 -10.80 6.87 -10.37
N ALA A 181 -10.77 7.64 -9.27
CA ALA A 181 -9.54 8.28 -8.80
C ALA A 181 -8.42 7.29 -8.42
N VAL A 182 -8.76 6.09 -7.94
CA VAL A 182 -7.79 5.03 -7.65
C VAL A 182 -7.36 4.32 -8.94
N ALA A 183 -8.29 4.08 -9.86
CA ALA A 183 -7.99 3.49 -11.17
C ALA A 183 -7.05 4.37 -12.02
N ALA A 184 -6.96 5.66 -11.72
CA ALA A 184 -6.03 6.58 -12.36
C ALA A 184 -4.58 6.47 -11.83
N LEU A 185 -4.36 5.76 -10.71
CA LEU A 185 -3.02 5.57 -10.16
C LEU A 185 -2.18 4.65 -11.06
N PRO A 186 -0.86 4.92 -11.20
CA PRO A 186 0.06 3.99 -11.83
C PRO A 186 0.01 2.63 -11.14
N GLY A 187 0.08 1.56 -11.92
CA GLY A 187 0.10 0.18 -11.41
C GLY A 187 -1.28 -0.46 -11.24
N ILE A 188 -2.37 0.32 -11.24
CA ILE A 188 -3.74 -0.21 -11.13
C ILE A 188 -4.34 -0.47 -12.51
N ASP A 189 -4.59 -1.73 -12.84
CA ASP A 189 -5.33 -2.14 -14.04
C ASP A 189 -6.69 -2.71 -13.65
N ALA A 190 -7.70 -1.84 -13.63
CA ALA A 190 -9.05 -2.20 -13.19
C ALA A 190 -9.70 -3.28 -14.07
N GLU A 191 -9.44 -3.27 -15.38
CA GLU A 191 -9.98 -4.27 -16.31
C GLU A 191 -9.36 -5.64 -16.04
N ARG A 192 -8.03 -5.70 -15.86
CA ARG A 192 -7.32 -6.93 -15.52
C ARG A 192 -7.75 -7.49 -14.17
N ILE A 193 -7.93 -6.63 -13.17
CA ILE A 193 -8.43 -7.02 -11.85
C ILE A 193 -9.84 -7.59 -11.97
N ALA A 194 -10.77 -6.90 -12.63
CA ALA A 194 -12.14 -7.37 -12.80
C ALA A 194 -12.20 -8.73 -13.51
N GLN A 195 -11.37 -8.94 -14.53
CA GLN A 195 -11.30 -10.21 -15.26
C GLN A 195 -10.95 -11.42 -14.37
N ARG A 196 -10.15 -11.23 -13.31
CA ARG A 196 -9.79 -12.31 -12.37
C ARG A 196 -10.96 -12.77 -11.50
N TYR A 197 -11.97 -11.94 -11.35
CA TYR A 197 -13.16 -12.24 -10.57
C TYR A 197 -14.31 -12.81 -11.43
N ASN A 198 -14.08 -13.01 -12.72
CA ASN A 198 -15.07 -13.63 -13.60
C ASN A 198 -15.48 -15.02 -13.08
N GLY A 199 -16.76 -15.16 -12.73
CA GLY A 199 -17.32 -16.42 -12.21
C GLY A 199 -17.27 -16.56 -10.68
N ILE A 200 -16.67 -15.60 -9.97
CA ILE A 200 -16.65 -15.56 -8.50
C ILE A 200 -17.84 -14.74 -8.00
N ASN A 201 -18.96 -15.41 -7.75
CA ASN A 201 -20.21 -14.75 -7.32
C ASN A 201 -20.30 -14.59 -5.79
N SER A 202 -19.47 -15.30 -5.04
CA SER A 202 -19.39 -15.31 -3.58
C SER A 202 -18.60 -14.15 -2.98
N ALA A 203 -18.03 -13.28 -3.81
CA ALA A 203 -17.12 -12.21 -3.39
C ALA A 203 -17.66 -10.83 -3.78
N ARG A 204 -17.30 -9.80 -3.00
CA ARG A 204 -17.33 -8.40 -3.44
C ARG A 204 -16.05 -7.68 -3.03
N VAL A 205 -15.58 -6.76 -3.87
CA VAL A 205 -14.38 -5.97 -3.60
C VAL A 205 -14.65 -4.51 -3.86
N ALA A 206 -14.18 -3.63 -2.97
CA ALA A 206 -14.07 -2.21 -3.26
C ALA A 206 -12.66 -1.70 -2.98
N VAL A 207 -12.12 -0.91 -3.90
CA VAL A 207 -10.85 -0.18 -3.72
C VAL A 207 -11.15 1.32 -3.75
N LEU A 208 -11.00 1.95 -2.59
CA LEU A 208 -11.46 3.30 -2.32
C LEU A 208 -10.32 4.26 -1.98
N PRO A 209 -10.47 5.55 -2.32
CA PRO A 209 -9.67 6.62 -1.74
C PRO A 209 -9.92 6.72 -0.23
N ALA A 210 -9.21 7.63 0.44
CA ALA A 210 -9.44 7.94 1.83
C ALA A 210 -10.90 8.39 2.05
N THR A 211 -11.52 7.92 3.13
CA THR A 211 -12.92 8.18 3.51
C THR A 211 -12.99 8.70 4.94
N VAL A 212 -14.08 9.42 5.26
CA VAL A 212 -14.40 9.86 6.63
C VAL A 212 -15.36 8.93 7.36
N ARG A 213 -15.89 7.92 6.67
CA ARG A 213 -16.82 6.95 7.23
C ARG A 213 -16.10 5.75 7.83
N ASP A 214 -16.82 5.04 8.69
CA ASP A 214 -16.37 3.77 9.24
C ASP A 214 -16.32 2.70 8.14
N ASN A 215 -15.24 1.93 8.13
CA ASN A 215 -15.02 0.80 7.22
C ASN A 215 -16.14 -0.24 7.35
N ASP A 216 -16.74 -0.40 8.53
CA ASP A 216 -17.85 -1.33 8.77
C ASP A 216 -19.06 -1.04 7.88
N ALA A 217 -19.36 0.23 7.60
CA ALA A 217 -20.50 0.61 6.75
C ALA A 217 -20.29 0.21 5.29
N PHE A 218 -19.05 0.27 4.80
CA PHE A 218 -18.70 -0.17 3.45
C PHE A 218 -18.65 -1.70 3.37
N ALA A 219 -18.11 -2.36 4.40
CA ALA A 219 -18.11 -3.81 4.49
C ALA A 219 -19.53 -4.37 4.47
N GLU A 220 -20.46 -3.78 5.22
CA GLU A 220 -21.88 -4.15 5.20
C GLU A 220 -22.49 -3.95 3.81
N ALA A 221 -22.22 -2.82 3.15
CA ALA A 221 -22.69 -2.54 1.80
C ALA A 221 -22.19 -3.57 0.76
N LEU A 222 -20.94 -4.03 0.89
CA LEU A 222 -20.38 -5.06 0.01
C LEU A 222 -20.95 -6.45 0.28
N LEU A 223 -21.34 -6.75 1.52
CA LEU A 223 -21.89 -8.06 1.90
C LEU A 223 -23.40 -8.17 1.64
N ASP A 224 -24.15 -7.06 1.66
CA ASP A 224 -25.61 -7.05 1.49
C ASP A 224 -26.13 -7.83 0.25
N PRO A 225 -25.50 -7.75 -0.94
CA PRO A 225 -25.96 -8.50 -2.11
C PRO A 225 -25.51 -9.98 -2.12
N LEU A 226 -24.72 -10.43 -1.14
CA LEU A 226 -24.17 -11.78 -1.10
C LEU A 226 -25.02 -12.73 -0.24
N GLU A 227 -24.89 -14.03 -0.53
CA GLU A 227 -25.39 -15.08 0.35
C GLU A 227 -24.66 -15.04 1.71
N PRO A 228 -25.23 -15.62 2.80
CA PRO A 228 -24.63 -15.56 4.14
C PRO A 228 -23.21 -16.10 4.27
N SER A 229 -22.75 -16.93 3.32
CA SER A 229 -21.38 -17.46 3.25
C SER A 229 -20.42 -16.60 2.42
N GLY A 230 -20.90 -15.51 1.81
CA GLY A 230 -20.11 -14.63 0.98
C GLY A 230 -19.06 -13.84 1.77
N THR A 231 -18.05 -13.37 1.05
CA THR A 231 -16.94 -12.59 1.60
C THR A 231 -16.78 -11.28 0.85
N ALA A 232 -16.22 -10.29 1.52
CA ALA A 232 -15.90 -9.02 0.92
C ALA A 232 -14.48 -8.58 1.30
N LEU A 233 -13.86 -7.79 0.44
CA LEU A 233 -12.60 -7.13 0.74
C LEU A 233 -12.70 -5.65 0.38
N LEU A 234 -12.54 -4.81 1.39
CA LEU A 234 -12.42 -3.37 1.23
C LEU A 234 -10.94 -2.99 1.30
N LEU A 235 -10.45 -2.24 0.32
CA LEU A 235 -9.14 -1.60 0.35
C LEU A 235 -9.35 -0.09 0.42
N VAL A 236 -8.96 0.54 1.53
CA VAL A 236 -9.09 2.00 1.73
C VAL A 236 -7.71 2.62 1.80
N TRP A 237 -7.51 3.74 1.09
CA TRP A 237 -6.30 4.54 1.26
C TRP A 237 -6.24 5.14 2.66
N GLU A 238 -5.31 4.69 3.49
CA GLU A 238 -5.02 5.21 4.83
C GLU A 238 -3.56 5.66 4.90
N HIS A 239 -3.33 6.89 5.36
CA HIS A 239 -2.00 7.50 5.52
C HIS A 239 -1.25 7.60 4.18
N ASN A 240 -0.53 6.54 3.78
CA ASN A 240 0.34 6.48 2.62
C ASN A 240 0.13 5.24 1.75
N GLY A 241 -0.93 4.45 1.96
CA GLY A 241 -1.20 3.29 1.13
C GLY A 241 -2.57 2.66 1.41
N PHE A 242 -2.88 1.56 0.75
CA PHE A 242 -4.13 0.84 0.89
C PHE A 242 -4.10 -0.12 2.07
N ARG A 243 -5.10 -0.04 2.93
CA ARG A 243 -5.30 -0.98 4.02
C ARG A 243 -6.40 -1.99 3.67
N PRO A 244 -6.12 -3.30 3.75
CA PRO A 244 -7.13 -4.33 3.60
C PRO A 244 -8.03 -4.43 4.83
N VAL A 245 -9.33 -4.50 4.58
CA VAL A 245 -10.38 -4.76 5.56
C VAL A 245 -11.25 -5.89 5.02
N PRO A 246 -10.91 -7.16 5.31
CA PRO A 246 -11.74 -8.29 4.94
C PRO A 246 -13.03 -8.29 5.77
N ALA A 247 -14.09 -8.81 5.18
CA ALA A 247 -15.39 -8.99 5.83
C ALA A 247 -16.05 -10.27 5.33
N SER A 248 -16.96 -10.82 6.13
CA SER A 248 -17.66 -12.06 5.83
C SER A 248 -19.10 -12.00 6.30
N GLY A 249 -19.99 -12.67 5.56
CA GLY A 249 -21.35 -12.90 6.00
C GLY A 249 -21.42 -13.83 7.22
N SER A 250 -22.61 -13.97 7.79
CA SER A 250 -22.83 -14.68 9.07
C SER A 250 -22.42 -16.15 9.11
N THR A 251 -22.30 -16.81 7.96
CA THR A 251 -21.83 -18.21 7.84
C THR A 251 -20.53 -18.31 7.05
N GLY A 252 -19.91 -17.18 6.72
CA GLY A 252 -18.62 -17.12 6.06
C GLY A 252 -17.46 -17.37 7.03
N PRO A 253 -16.23 -17.40 6.51
CA PRO A 253 -15.02 -17.53 7.32
C PRO A 253 -14.80 -16.32 8.23
N ASP A 254 -14.04 -16.48 9.32
CA ASP A 254 -13.69 -15.35 10.20
C ASP A 254 -12.87 -14.31 9.41
N PRO A 255 -13.29 -13.02 9.36
CA PRO A 255 -12.52 -11.96 8.71
C PRO A 255 -11.06 -11.89 9.14
N ALA A 256 -10.73 -12.21 10.39
CA ALA A 256 -9.35 -12.22 10.88
C ALA A 256 -8.53 -13.37 10.25
N GLU A 257 -9.14 -14.51 10.01
CA GLU A 257 -8.50 -15.63 9.31
C GLU A 257 -8.31 -15.32 7.82
N LEU A 258 -9.29 -14.67 7.18
CA LEU A 258 -9.15 -14.16 5.81
C LEU A 258 -7.98 -13.19 5.69
N GLY A 259 -7.89 -12.22 6.60
CA GLY A 259 -6.79 -11.25 6.63
C GLY A 259 -5.43 -11.89 6.86
N SER A 260 -5.36 -12.94 7.67
CA SER A 260 -4.12 -13.68 7.93
C SER A 260 -3.66 -14.55 6.76
N ALA A 261 -4.59 -14.95 5.87
CA ALA A 261 -4.29 -15.74 4.68
C ALA A 261 -3.78 -14.89 3.50
N LEU A 262 -3.98 -13.56 3.55
CA LEU A 262 -3.47 -12.62 2.57
C LEU A 262 -2.03 -12.23 2.90
N SER A 263 -1.17 -12.16 1.89
CA SER A 263 0.25 -11.78 2.01
C SER A 263 0.46 -10.28 2.27
N GLY A 264 -0.63 -9.49 2.26
CA GLY A 264 -0.59 -8.05 2.46
C GLY A 264 -0.28 -7.65 3.90
N GLY A 265 0.72 -6.79 4.08
CA GLY A 265 0.94 -6.10 5.35
C GLY A 265 -0.24 -5.18 5.73
N SER A 266 -0.11 -4.47 6.85
CA SER A 266 -1.17 -3.55 7.30
C SER A 266 -1.42 -2.36 6.36
N VAL A 267 -0.47 -2.04 5.47
CA VAL A 267 -0.56 -0.96 4.47
C VAL A 267 0.17 -1.40 3.20
N LEU A 268 -0.43 -1.17 2.04
CA LEU A 268 0.01 -1.62 0.71
C LEU A 268 0.24 -0.43 -0.21
N ASP A 269 1.27 -0.48 -1.04
CA ASP A 269 1.43 0.49 -2.12
C ASP A 269 0.49 0.14 -3.30
N ALA A 270 0.34 1.05 -4.26
CA ALA A 270 -0.54 0.83 -5.42
C ALA A 270 -0.15 -0.42 -6.23
N ASP A 271 1.15 -0.69 -6.38
CA ASP A 271 1.67 -1.87 -7.10
C ASP A 271 1.32 -3.20 -6.41
N ASP A 272 1.01 -3.17 -5.10
CA ASP A 272 0.69 -4.37 -4.31
C ASP A 272 -0.82 -4.65 -4.23
N VAL A 273 -1.67 -3.72 -4.68
CA VAL A 273 -3.14 -3.89 -4.68
C VAL A 273 -3.55 -5.09 -5.54
N GLU A 274 -3.04 -5.15 -6.76
CA GLU A 274 -3.41 -6.20 -7.69
C GLU A 274 -2.95 -7.61 -7.24
N PRO A 275 -1.70 -7.81 -6.78
CA PRO A 275 -1.27 -9.05 -6.15
C PRO A 275 -2.22 -9.49 -5.03
N LEU A 276 -2.55 -8.59 -4.10
CA LEU A 276 -3.44 -8.89 -2.99
C LEU A 276 -4.84 -9.31 -3.47
N LEU A 277 -5.41 -8.59 -4.42
CA LEU A 277 -6.73 -8.92 -4.98
C LEU A 277 -6.72 -10.26 -5.73
N THR A 278 -5.58 -10.70 -6.25
CA THR A 278 -5.43 -12.02 -6.87
C THR A 278 -5.46 -13.14 -5.83
N GLU A 279 -4.83 -12.92 -4.68
CA GLU A 279 -4.89 -13.86 -3.55
C GLU A 279 -6.32 -13.92 -2.97
N PHE A 280 -6.98 -12.77 -2.81
CA PHE A 280 -8.36 -12.73 -2.33
C PHE A 280 -9.32 -13.42 -3.30
N ALA A 281 -9.14 -13.27 -4.61
CA ALA A 281 -9.94 -13.98 -5.61
C ALA A 281 -9.83 -15.50 -5.43
N ALA A 282 -8.62 -16.02 -5.21
CA ALA A 282 -8.43 -17.44 -4.95
C ALA A 282 -9.09 -17.90 -3.64
N LEU A 283 -8.98 -17.11 -2.57
CA LEU A 283 -9.61 -17.39 -1.28
C LEU A 283 -11.13 -17.42 -1.37
N ALA A 284 -11.72 -16.43 -2.05
CA ALA A 284 -13.17 -16.29 -2.16
C ALA A 284 -13.82 -17.25 -3.16
N GLY A 285 -13.06 -17.69 -4.17
CA GLY A 285 -13.48 -18.72 -5.12
C GLY A 285 -13.62 -20.10 -4.47
N GLY A 286 -12.74 -20.43 -3.53
CA GLY A 286 -12.72 -21.73 -2.86
C GLY A 286 -12.41 -22.90 -3.80
N ASP A 287 -12.61 -24.12 -3.31
CA ASP A 287 -12.39 -25.40 -4.01
C ASP A 287 -10.98 -25.54 -4.64
N VAL A 288 -9.97 -24.87 -4.11
CA VAL A 288 -8.60 -24.88 -4.64
C VAL A 288 -8.00 -26.28 -4.54
N LEU A 289 -8.09 -26.91 -3.36
CA LEU A 289 -7.54 -28.24 -3.11
C LEU A 289 -8.32 -29.33 -3.87
N ASP A 290 -9.65 -29.23 -3.88
CA ASP A 290 -10.51 -30.20 -4.57
C ASP A 290 -10.38 -30.10 -6.10
N SER A 291 -10.17 -28.89 -6.64
CA SER A 291 -9.88 -28.70 -8.06
C SER A 291 -8.51 -29.23 -8.44
N ALA A 292 -7.50 -29.06 -7.57
CA ALA A 292 -6.18 -29.64 -7.77
C ALA A 292 -6.22 -31.17 -7.76
N ALA A 293 -6.92 -31.77 -6.79
CA ALA A 293 -7.08 -33.23 -6.70
C ALA A 293 -7.76 -33.80 -7.95
N ARG A 294 -8.86 -33.18 -8.41
CA ARG A 294 -9.55 -33.57 -9.65
C ARG A 294 -8.65 -33.41 -10.88
N GLY A 295 -7.96 -32.28 -11.02
CA GLY A 295 -7.05 -32.05 -12.13
C GLY A 295 -5.92 -33.08 -12.17
N LEU A 296 -5.32 -33.36 -11.01
CA LEU A 296 -4.28 -34.36 -10.88
C LEU A 296 -4.75 -35.81 -10.98
N ALA A 297 -6.06 -36.10 -10.93
CA ALA A 297 -6.54 -37.43 -11.27
C ALA A 297 -6.36 -37.70 -12.79
N ASP A 298 -6.58 -36.68 -13.61
CA ASP A 298 -6.57 -36.77 -15.07
C ASP A 298 -5.20 -36.43 -15.70
N SER A 299 -4.37 -35.62 -15.04
CA SER A 299 -3.06 -35.18 -15.54
C SER A 299 -1.95 -35.24 -14.47
N HIS A 300 -0.69 -35.18 -14.86
CA HIS A 300 0.45 -35.13 -13.92
C HIS A 300 0.77 -33.70 -13.46
N LEU A 301 0.28 -32.69 -14.17
CA LEU A 301 0.43 -31.28 -13.84
C LEU A 301 -0.93 -30.59 -13.70
N TYR A 302 -1.13 -29.92 -12.58
CA TYR A 302 -2.23 -28.99 -12.36
C TYR A 302 -1.70 -27.58 -12.09
N LEU A 303 -2.09 -26.62 -12.92
CA LEU A 303 -1.77 -25.21 -12.72
C LEU A 303 -3.07 -24.46 -12.44
N HIS A 304 -3.18 -23.87 -11.25
CA HIS A 304 -4.34 -23.05 -10.92
C HIS A 304 -4.33 -21.75 -11.75
N PRO A 305 -5.45 -21.32 -12.36
CA PRO A 305 -5.47 -20.16 -13.25
C PRO A 305 -5.01 -18.84 -12.59
N LEU A 306 -5.23 -18.70 -11.29
CA LEU A 306 -4.80 -17.52 -10.51
C LEU A 306 -3.37 -17.62 -9.95
N ALA A 307 -2.69 -18.76 -10.09
CA ALA A 307 -1.35 -18.97 -9.55
C ALA A 307 -0.23 -18.81 -10.60
N VAL A 308 -0.55 -18.93 -11.89
CA VAL A 308 0.46 -19.04 -12.95
C VAL A 308 0.16 -18.10 -14.10
N HIS A 309 1.16 -17.31 -14.48
CA HIS A 309 1.07 -16.33 -15.56
C HIS A 309 2.22 -16.43 -16.59
N ASP A 310 3.24 -17.23 -16.31
CA ASP A 310 4.47 -17.41 -17.10
C ASP A 310 4.57 -18.78 -17.80
N VAL A 311 3.54 -19.64 -17.67
CA VAL A 311 3.48 -20.95 -18.33
C VAL A 311 2.35 -20.95 -19.36
N ASP A 312 2.72 -20.99 -20.64
CA ASP A 312 1.75 -21.16 -21.74
C ASP A 312 1.28 -22.62 -21.89
N GLU A 313 0.24 -22.84 -22.70
CA GLU A 313 -0.37 -24.17 -22.91
C GLU A 313 0.64 -25.18 -23.48
N ALA A 314 1.52 -24.75 -24.41
CA ALA A 314 2.53 -25.62 -24.99
C ALA A 314 3.62 -26.02 -23.97
N ALA A 315 4.02 -25.11 -23.09
CA ALA A 315 4.93 -25.39 -21.98
C ALA A 315 4.27 -26.32 -20.96
N ARG A 316 3.00 -26.07 -20.61
CA ARG A 316 2.20 -26.94 -19.74
C ARG A 316 2.18 -28.38 -20.26
N ASP A 317 1.81 -28.60 -21.52
CA ASP A 317 1.71 -29.94 -22.11
C ASP A 317 3.05 -30.67 -22.13
N ARG A 318 4.14 -29.94 -22.41
CA ARG A 318 5.50 -30.51 -22.35
C ARG A 318 5.88 -30.93 -20.94
N ILE A 319 5.60 -30.09 -19.93
CA ILE A 319 5.92 -30.40 -18.53
C ILE A 319 5.08 -31.57 -18.04
N ASP A 320 3.78 -31.60 -18.35
CA ASP A 320 2.88 -32.70 -18.01
C ASP A 320 3.35 -34.04 -18.60
N THR A 321 3.74 -34.03 -19.88
CA THR A 321 4.31 -35.21 -20.56
C THR A 321 5.61 -35.66 -19.89
N ALA A 322 6.52 -34.72 -19.59
CA ALA A 322 7.79 -35.04 -18.95
C ALA A 322 7.61 -35.66 -17.55
N LEU A 323 6.62 -35.19 -16.77
CA LEU A 323 6.27 -35.77 -15.48
C LEU A 323 5.69 -37.19 -15.61
N ALA A 324 4.88 -37.42 -16.65
CA ALA A 324 4.27 -38.72 -16.93
C ALA A 324 5.28 -39.78 -17.41
N GLU A 325 6.36 -39.35 -18.09
CA GLU A 325 7.40 -40.22 -18.66
C GLU A 325 8.52 -40.59 -17.68
N LEU A 326 8.48 -40.08 -16.43
CA LEU A 326 9.41 -40.49 -15.39
C LEU A 326 9.28 -41.98 -15.07
N ASP A 327 10.40 -42.63 -14.73
CA ASP A 327 10.42 -44.05 -14.31
C ASP A 327 9.46 -44.31 -13.14
N GLU A 328 9.32 -43.32 -12.25
CA GLU A 328 8.29 -43.24 -11.22
C GLU A 328 7.54 -41.91 -11.37
N PRO A 329 6.31 -41.92 -11.90
CA PRO A 329 5.56 -40.70 -12.17
C PRO A 329 5.29 -39.88 -10.91
N VAL A 330 5.51 -38.57 -11.00
CA VAL A 330 5.23 -37.59 -9.94
C VAL A 330 4.12 -36.67 -10.40
N ARG A 331 3.18 -36.35 -9.51
CA ARG A 331 2.14 -35.36 -9.78
C ARG A 331 2.48 -34.02 -9.14
N VAL A 332 2.25 -32.93 -9.86
CA VAL A 332 2.65 -31.59 -9.44
C VAL A 332 1.47 -30.63 -9.55
N ALA A 333 1.13 -29.96 -8.44
CA ALA A 333 0.17 -28.87 -8.43
C ALA A 333 0.86 -27.53 -8.14
N VAL A 334 0.41 -26.46 -8.81
CA VAL A 334 0.79 -25.08 -8.51
C VAL A 334 -0.45 -24.31 -8.10
N LEU A 335 -0.52 -23.89 -6.84
CA LEU A 335 -1.72 -23.37 -6.19
C LEU A 335 -1.51 -21.99 -5.56
N PRO A 336 -2.54 -21.14 -5.45
CA PRO A 336 -2.46 -19.91 -4.66
C PRO A 336 -2.24 -20.25 -3.19
N ARG A 337 -1.11 -19.81 -2.63
CA ARG A 337 -0.63 -20.21 -1.30
C ARG A 337 -1.64 -19.92 -0.20
N GLY A 338 -2.15 -18.70 -0.14
CA GLY A 338 -3.11 -18.26 0.89
C GLY A 338 -4.36 -19.12 0.89
N ALA A 339 -4.95 -19.35 -0.29
CA ALA A 339 -6.17 -20.15 -0.44
C ALA A 339 -5.95 -21.63 -0.13
N ALA A 340 -4.89 -22.24 -0.65
CA ALA A 340 -4.57 -23.64 -0.38
C ALA A 340 -4.27 -23.88 1.12
N GLY A 341 -3.53 -22.98 1.76
CA GLY A 341 -3.26 -23.02 3.19
C GLY A 341 -4.52 -22.81 4.03
N PHE A 342 -5.40 -21.90 3.62
CA PHE A 342 -6.68 -21.63 4.26
C PHE A 342 -7.59 -22.86 4.25
N GLU A 343 -7.80 -23.48 3.08
CA GLU A 343 -8.63 -24.69 2.94
C GLU A 343 -8.06 -25.91 3.67
N ALA A 344 -6.73 -26.02 3.76
CA ALA A 344 -6.07 -27.09 4.50
C ALA A 344 -6.15 -26.92 6.03
N GLY A 345 -6.68 -25.78 6.53
CA GLY A 345 -6.61 -25.40 7.94
C GLY A 345 -5.18 -25.15 8.42
N ALA A 346 -4.26 -24.88 7.47
CA ALA A 346 -2.83 -24.77 7.68
C ALA A 346 -2.36 -23.36 8.05
N VAL A 347 -3.28 -22.39 8.20
CA VAL A 347 -2.94 -21.03 8.65
C VAL A 347 -2.20 -21.04 10.00
N ASN A 348 -2.33 -22.12 10.80
CA ASN A 348 -1.59 -22.35 12.05
C ASN A 348 -0.95 -23.74 12.21
N ALA A 349 -1.07 -24.64 11.22
CA ALA A 349 -0.58 -26.02 11.27
C ALA A 349 0.32 -26.26 10.06
N GLY A 350 1.57 -26.70 10.26
CA GLY A 350 2.64 -26.63 9.25
C GLY A 350 2.34 -27.22 7.85
N GLU A 351 3.26 -26.90 6.93
CA GLU A 351 3.27 -27.13 5.48
C GLU A 351 2.87 -28.54 4.94
N PRO A 352 2.99 -29.69 5.65
CA PRO A 352 2.62 -31.00 5.08
C PRO A 352 1.13 -31.21 4.80
N ALA A 353 0.23 -30.37 5.35
CA ALA A 353 -1.21 -30.58 5.26
C ALA A 353 -1.77 -30.39 3.84
N VAL A 354 -1.17 -29.49 3.05
CA VAL A 354 -1.65 -29.13 1.72
C VAL A 354 -1.45 -30.27 0.72
N ALA A 355 -0.23 -30.80 0.57
CA ALA A 355 0.03 -31.90 -0.35
C ALA A 355 -0.75 -33.17 0.03
N ALA A 356 -0.91 -33.44 1.34
CA ALA A 356 -1.72 -34.56 1.80
C ALA A 356 -3.21 -34.40 1.45
N ALA A 357 -3.75 -33.18 1.46
CA ALA A 357 -5.13 -32.92 1.06
C ALA A 357 -5.36 -33.12 -0.44
N VAL A 358 -4.40 -32.69 -1.27
CA VAL A 358 -4.43 -32.90 -2.73
C VAL A 358 -4.26 -34.38 -3.10
N ALA A 359 -3.45 -35.12 -2.35
CA ALA A 359 -3.12 -36.52 -2.64
C ALA A 359 -4.18 -37.56 -2.23
N ARG A 360 -5.32 -37.17 -1.63
CA ARG A 360 -6.26 -38.10 -0.94
C ARG A 360 -6.69 -39.33 -1.76
N ASP A 361 -6.76 -39.21 -3.08
CA ASP A 361 -7.19 -40.27 -4.01
C ASP A 361 -6.13 -40.64 -5.05
N LEU A 362 -4.86 -40.28 -4.81
CA LEU A 362 -3.75 -40.52 -5.72
C LEU A 362 -2.77 -41.55 -5.14
N ASP A 363 -2.39 -42.54 -5.95
CA ASP A 363 -1.40 -43.56 -5.58
C ASP A 363 0.05 -43.08 -5.81
N GLN A 364 0.24 -41.98 -6.55
CA GLN A 364 1.56 -41.43 -6.89
C GLN A 364 2.01 -40.35 -5.89
N PRO A 365 3.33 -40.11 -5.74
CA PRO A 365 3.85 -38.97 -5.00
C PRO A 365 3.36 -37.63 -5.58
N VAL A 366 3.06 -36.68 -4.71
CA VAL A 366 2.53 -35.35 -5.06
C VAL A 366 3.46 -34.26 -4.53
N VAL A 367 3.79 -33.29 -5.38
CA VAL A 367 4.43 -32.02 -5.02
C VAL A 367 3.42 -30.89 -5.22
N VAL A 368 3.29 -29.99 -4.25
CA VAL A 368 2.49 -28.79 -4.36
C VAL A 368 3.39 -27.58 -4.16
N TYR A 369 3.44 -26.68 -5.14
CA TYR A 369 4.05 -25.36 -5.01
C TYR A 369 2.99 -24.32 -4.68
N GLY A 370 3.16 -23.58 -3.59
CA GLY A 370 2.31 -22.45 -3.25
C GLY A 370 2.89 -21.14 -3.76
N VAL A 371 2.05 -20.40 -4.48
CA VAL A 371 2.41 -19.15 -5.16
C VAL A 371 1.65 -17.98 -4.55
N ASP A 372 2.32 -16.85 -4.36
CA ASP A 372 1.69 -15.61 -3.88
C ASP A 372 1.06 -14.79 -5.02
N GLY A 373 0.46 -13.64 -4.67
CA GLY A 373 -0.16 -12.74 -5.64
C GLY A 373 0.79 -12.14 -6.68
N LEU A 374 2.11 -12.18 -6.43
CA LEU A 374 3.15 -11.75 -7.38
C LEU A 374 3.55 -12.88 -8.34
N GLY A 375 3.03 -14.09 -8.12
CA GLY A 375 3.40 -15.27 -8.88
C GLY A 375 4.74 -15.89 -8.46
N GLU A 376 5.27 -15.51 -7.29
CA GLU A 376 6.48 -16.11 -6.75
C GLU A 376 6.16 -17.37 -5.94
N ILE A 377 6.90 -18.45 -6.17
CA ILE A 377 6.79 -19.66 -5.34
C ILE A 377 7.38 -19.37 -3.97
N ARG A 378 6.54 -19.45 -2.94
CA ARG A 378 6.89 -19.13 -1.55
C ARG A 378 7.11 -20.37 -0.70
N ASP A 379 6.41 -21.45 -1.00
CA ASP A 379 6.53 -22.72 -0.29
C ASP A 379 6.36 -23.91 -1.23
N GLU A 380 6.74 -25.07 -0.72
CA GLU A 380 6.55 -26.37 -1.32
C GLU A 380 6.04 -27.33 -0.25
N SER A 381 5.18 -28.25 -0.65
CA SER A 381 4.64 -29.31 0.20
C SER A 381 4.71 -30.61 -0.58
N VAL A 382 5.16 -31.68 0.06
CA VAL A 382 5.34 -32.99 -0.59
C VAL A 382 4.58 -34.07 0.16
N HIS A 383 3.89 -34.93 -0.60
CA HIS A 383 3.24 -36.14 -0.11
C HIS A 383 3.79 -37.38 -0.84
N GLY A 384 4.14 -38.42 -0.09
CA GLY A 384 4.71 -39.65 -0.63
C GLY A 384 6.24 -39.57 -0.80
N SER A 385 6.81 -40.60 -1.42
CA SER A 385 8.25 -40.75 -1.61
C SER A 385 8.55 -41.55 -2.87
N LEU A 386 9.66 -41.24 -3.53
CA LEU A 386 10.16 -42.01 -4.68
C LEU A 386 10.88 -43.29 -4.23
N VAL A 387 10.51 -44.43 -4.81
CA VAL A 387 11.16 -45.74 -4.68
C VAL A 387 12.50 -45.73 -5.44
N GLY A 388 13.51 -45.12 -4.83
CA GLY A 388 14.87 -45.03 -5.38
C GLY A 388 15.53 -43.67 -5.20
N GLY A 389 14.78 -42.67 -4.73
CA GLY A 389 15.22 -41.28 -4.66
C GLY A 389 15.17 -40.56 -6.01
N ALA A 390 15.29 -39.23 -5.96
CA ALA A 390 15.34 -38.34 -7.11
C ALA A 390 16.77 -38.18 -7.67
N GLY A 391 16.83 -37.91 -8.97
CA GLY A 391 18.04 -37.60 -9.72
C GLY A 391 18.85 -38.83 -10.17
N PRO A 392 19.91 -38.64 -10.97
CA PRO A 392 20.63 -39.73 -11.63
C PRO A 392 21.28 -40.74 -10.66
N SER A 393 21.51 -40.33 -9.41
CA SER A 393 22.11 -41.13 -8.35
C SER A 393 21.11 -41.62 -7.30
N GLY A 394 19.84 -41.22 -7.38
CA GLY A 394 18.84 -41.51 -6.35
C GLY A 394 19.17 -40.91 -4.98
N ALA A 395 20.00 -39.86 -4.94
CA ALA A 395 20.59 -39.35 -3.70
C ALA A 395 19.67 -38.39 -2.93
N TYR A 396 18.64 -37.85 -3.59
CA TYR A 396 17.72 -36.88 -3.00
C TYR A 396 16.37 -37.53 -2.73
N ASP A 397 15.67 -37.13 -1.69
CA ASP A 397 14.23 -37.39 -1.61
C ASP A 397 13.46 -36.37 -2.46
N LEU A 398 12.16 -36.61 -2.63
CA LEU A 398 11.29 -35.77 -3.47
C LEU A 398 11.18 -34.34 -2.91
N ASP A 399 11.18 -34.19 -1.59
CA ASP A 399 11.18 -32.90 -0.90
C ASP A 399 12.44 -32.09 -1.24
N THR A 400 13.61 -32.72 -1.17
CA THR A 400 14.89 -32.10 -1.53
C THR A 400 14.93 -31.72 -3.02
N ALA A 401 14.39 -32.57 -3.90
CA ALA A 401 14.29 -32.26 -5.33
C ALA A 401 13.36 -31.07 -5.60
N ALA A 402 12.20 -31.02 -4.93
CA ALA A 402 11.27 -29.90 -5.01
C ALA A 402 11.89 -28.61 -4.49
N PHE A 403 12.61 -28.67 -3.36
CA PHE A 403 13.32 -27.54 -2.77
C PHE A 403 14.38 -26.97 -3.73
N PHE A 404 15.26 -27.82 -4.27
CA PHE A 404 16.35 -27.38 -5.17
C PHE A 404 15.89 -27.03 -6.58
N GLY A 405 14.76 -27.58 -7.03
CA GLY A 405 14.14 -27.23 -8.30
C GLY A 405 13.58 -25.81 -8.33
N ARG A 406 13.30 -25.20 -7.17
CA ARG A 406 12.74 -23.83 -7.09
C ARG A 406 13.69 -22.79 -7.66
N SER A 407 13.11 -21.90 -8.46
CA SER A 407 13.80 -20.76 -9.06
C SER A 407 13.07 -19.46 -8.70
N PRO A 408 13.81 -18.37 -8.41
CA PRO A 408 13.22 -17.04 -8.30
C PRO A 408 12.72 -16.50 -9.65
N ASP A 409 13.06 -17.16 -10.76
CA ASP A 409 12.73 -16.70 -12.12
C ASP A 409 11.29 -17.05 -12.56
N GLY A 410 10.49 -17.66 -11.68
CA GLY A 410 9.07 -17.93 -11.90
C GLY A 410 8.66 -19.40 -11.78
N THR A 411 7.39 -19.67 -12.10
CA THR A 411 6.81 -21.01 -12.03
C THR A 411 7.42 -21.91 -13.12
N ALA A 412 7.55 -21.41 -14.34
CA ALA A 412 8.10 -22.19 -15.46
C ALA A 412 9.53 -22.68 -15.18
N ALA A 413 10.37 -21.79 -14.62
CA ALA A 413 11.74 -22.10 -14.24
C ALA A 413 11.78 -23.11 -13.08
N SER A 414 10.87 -22.99 -12.11
CA SER A 414 10.81 -23.91 -10.97
C SER A 414 10.35 -25.32 -11.36
N LEU A 415 9.36 -25.43 -12.24
CA LEU A 415 8.92 -26.72 -12.80
C LEU A 415 10.02 -27.37 -13.64
N SER A 416 10.76 -26.58 -14.42
CA SER A 416 11.90 -27.08 -15.20
C SER A 416 13.05 -27.54 -14.31
N GLY A 417 13.35 -26.78 -13.25
CA GLY A 417 14.34 -27.15 -12.25
C GLY A 417 13.96 -28.43 -11.49
N LEU A 418 12.68 -28.60 -11.15
CA LEU A 418 12.17 -29.86 -10.56
C LEU A 418 12.40 -31.03 -11.51
N LEU A 419 12.02 -30.92 -12.79
CA LEU A 419 12.26 -31.97 -13.78
C LEU A 419 13.74 -32.34 -13.89
N GLU A 420 14.64 -31.35 -13.90
CA GLU A 420 16.09 -31.59 -13.89
C GLU A 420 16.53 -32.35 -12.63
N GLN A 421 16.01 -32.00 -11.45
CA GLN A 421 16.31 -32.73 -10.21
C GLN A 421 15.73 -34.15 -10.21
N LEU A 422 14.61 -34.39 -10.89
CA LEU A 422 14.03 -35.72 -11.06
C LEU A 422 14.74 -36.56 -12.13
N GLY A 423 15.69 -35.97 -12.87
CA GLY A 423 16.45 -36.66 -13.92
C GLY A 423 15.75 -36.70 -15.28
N ALA A 424 14.67 -35.95 -15.47
CA ALA A 424 14.10 -35.70 -16.79
C ALA A 424 14.96 -34.69 -17.57
N GLU A 425 15.06 -34.87 -18.89
CA GLU A 425 15.67 -33.84 -19.74
C GLU A 425 14.83 -32.54 -19.65
N PRO A 426 15.44 -31.38 -19.36
CA PRO A 426 14.69 -30.14 -19.22
C PRO A 426 14.04 -29.78 -20.55
N ALA A 427 12.75 -29.41 -20.50
CA ALA A 427 12.04 -28.85 -21.65
C ALA A 427 12.77 -27.57 -22.08
N HIS A 428 13.56 -27.64 -23.16
CA HIS A 428 14.34 -26.51 -23.63
C HIS A 428 13.42 -25.33 -23.98
N THR A 429 13.59 -24.21 -23.30
CA THR A 429 13.00 -22.92 -23.68
C THR A 429 13.58 -22.53 -25.05
N PRO A 430 12.77 -22.08 -26.03
CA PRO A 430 13.30 -21.61 -27.30
C PRO A 430 14.01 -20.27 -27.04
N THR A 431 15.31 -20.31 -26.86
CA THR A 431 16.16 -19.12 -26.79
C THR A 431 16.03 -18.38 -28.12
N GLY A 432 15.56 -17.13 -28.06
CA GLY A 432 15.50 -16.25 -29.22
C GLY A 432 16.86 -16.15 -29.92
N GLN A 433 16.85 -16.40 -31.23
CA GLN A 433 17.78 -15.97 -32.26
C GLN A 433 19.24 -15.71 -31.84
N GLN A 434 20.10 -16.68 -32.13
CA GLN A 434 21.51 -16.43 -32.40
C GLN A 434 21.84 -16.97 -33.81
N PRO A 435 22.46 -16.16 -34.70
CA PRO A 435 22.71 -16.58 -36.06
C PRO A 435 23.88 -17.57 -36.11
N ALA A 436 23.74 -18.52 -37.03
CA ALA A 436 24.62 -19.64 -37.27
C ALA A 436 26.05 -19.23 -37.63
N ASP A 437 27.02 -20.00 -37.13
CA ASP A 437 28.19 -20.42 -37.90
C ASP A 437 28.71 -21.75 -37.31
N ASP A 438 28.85 -22.72 -38.21
CA ASP A 438 29.37 -24.09 -38.04
C ASP A 438 30.77 -24.15 -38.74
N PRO A 439 31.62 -25.19 -38.66
CA PRO A 439 31.67 -26.37 -37.77
C PRO A 439 33.10 -26.74 -37.25
N GLN A 440 33.16 -27.83 -36.47
CA GLN A 440 34.27 -28.80 -36.28
C GLN A 440 35.50 -28.42 -35.42
N THR A 441 35.64 -29.12 -34.28
CA THR A 441 36.84 -29.93 -33.99
C THR A 441 36.60 -30.90 -32.84
N SER A 442 36.92 -32.17 -33.08
CA SER A 442 36.84 -33.29 -32.14
C SER A 442 37.86 -33.15 -31.01
N GLY A 443 37.50 -33.55 -29.79
CA GLY A 443 38.50 -33.78 -28.74
C GLY A 443 37.92 -34.05 -27.35
N ALA A 444 38.02 -35.30 -26.91
CA ALA A 444 37.72 -35.83 -25.58
C ALA A 444 38.46 -35.09 -24.43
N GLY A 445 37.99 -33.88 -24.07
CA GLY A 445 38.54 -33.09 -22.95
C GLY A 445 37.52 -32.33 -22.09
N TRP A 446 36.23 -32.40 -22.42
CA TRP A 446 35.19 -31.55 -21.81
C TRP A 446 34.69 -32.03 -20.44
N VAL A 447 34.85 -33.32 -20.12
CA VAL A 447 34.40 -33.88 -18.83
C VAL A 447 35.26 -33.42 -17.63
N VAL A 448 36.52 -33.03 -17.86
CA VAL A 448 37.39 -32.48 -16.79
C VAL A 448 37.23 -30.96 -16.65
N ALA A 449 36.85 -30.25 -17.71
CA ALA A 449 36.57 -28.81 -17.66
C ALA A 449 35.24 -28.51 -16.94
N ALA A 450 34.23 -29.37 -17.09
CA ALA A 450 32.94 -29.20 -16.41
C ALA A 450 33.07 -29.28 -14.87
N VAL A 451 33.85 -30.24 -14.33
CA VAL A 451 34.03 -30.42 -12.87
C VAL A 451 34.85 -29.29 -12.23
N VAL A 452 35.78 -28.67 -12.97
CA VAL A 452 36.54 -27.49 -12.49
C VAL A 452 35.70 -26.20 -12.58
N ALA A 453 34.77 -26.10 -13.55
CA ALA A 453 33.82 -25.00 -13.63
C ALA A 453 32.76 -25.05 -12.51
N SER A 454 32.28 -26.24 -12.12
CA SER A 454 31.36 -26.43 -10.98
C SER A 454 31.97 -25.99 -9.65
N LEU A 455 33.27 -26.24 -9.44
CA LEU A 455 34.01 -25.82 -8.23
C LEU A 455 34.34 -24.32 -8.21
N ALA A 456 34.40 -23.65 -9.37
CA ALA A 456 34.58 -22.21 -9.47
C ALA A 456 33.26 -21.40 -9.30
N LEU A 457 32.11 -22.01 -9.61
CA LEU A 457 30.77 -21.41 -9.43
C LEU A 457 30.11 -21.71 -8.07
N GLY A 458 30.53 -22.76 -7.35
CA GLY A 458 30.02 -23.05 -5.99
C GLY A 458 30.56 -22.12 -4.90
N ALA A 459 31.78 -21.61 -5.05
CA ALA A 459 32.40 -20.68 -4.09
C ALA A 459 31.66 -19.33 -3.95
N PRO A 460 31.16 -18.66 -5.02
CA PRO A 460 30.35 -17.46 -4.87
C PRO A 460 28.95 -17.72 -4.30
N LEU A 461 28.34 -18.89 -4.51
CA LEU A 461 27.03 -19.26 -3.92
C LEU A 461 27.11 -19.51 -2.41
N LEU A 462 28.22 -20.10 -1.92
CA LEU A 462 28.49 -20.22 -0.48
C LEU A 462 28.86 -18.87 0.16
N LEU A 463 29.49 -17.96 -0.59
CA LEU A 463 29.72 -16.58 -0.17
C LEU A 463 28.42 -15.74 -0.14
N LEU A 464 27.51 -15.94 -1.11
CA LEU A 464 26.20 -15.29 -1.16
C LEU A 464 25.25 -15.78 -0.07
N SER A 465 25.24 -17.08 0.25
CA SER A 465 24.46 -17.61 1.38
C SER A 465 25.02 -17.15 2.74
N ALA A 466 26.35 -17.07 2.89
CA ALA A 466 26.98 -16.48 4.07
C ALA A 466 26.71 -14.96 4.20
N LEU A 467 26.59 -14.23 3.08
CA LEU A 467 26.16 -12.83 3.06
C LEU A 467 24.66 -12.68 3.38
N ARG A 468 23.79 -13.56 2.89
CA ARG A 468 22.35 -13.58 3.23
C ARG A 468 22.11 -13.91 4.71
N LEU A 469 22.86 -14.86 5.29
CA LEU A 469 22.84 -15.14 6.74
C LEU A 469 23.35 -13.95 7.58
N ARG A 470 24.35 -13.20 7.07
CA ARG A 470 24.79 -11.94 7.70
C ARG A 470 23.76 -10.82 7.53
N GLN A 471 23.05 -10.76 6.42
CA GLN A 471 21.95 -9.80 6.21
C GLN A 471 20.74 -10.12 7.09
N ALA A 472 20.36 -11.39 7.24
CA ALA A 472 19.30 -11.82 8.16
C ALA A 472 19.67 -11.52 9.63
N ARG A 473 20.95 -11.70 10.02
CA ARG A 473 21.43 -11.27 11.34
C ARG A 473 21.47 -9.75 11.50
N ARG A 474 21.77 -8.99 10.45
CA ARG A 474 21.70 -7.52 10.47
C ARG A 474 20.25 -7.03 10.55
N ARG A 475 19.31 -7.67 9.84
CA ARG A 475 17.87 -7.39 9.94
C ARG A 475 17.37 -7.60 11.37
N ARG A 476 17.69 -8.72 12.00
CA ARG A 476 17.33 -8.94 13.43
C ARG A 476 17.99 -7.96 14.41
N ILE A 477 19.14 -7.38 14.05
CA ILE A 477 19.77 -6.33 14.87
C ILE A 477 19.07 -4.99 14.63
N HIS A 478 18.70 -4.68 13.39
CA HIS A 478 17.92 -3.50 13.04
C HIS A 478 16.50 -3.58 13.60
N GLU A 479 15.79 -4.69 13.44
CA GLU A 479 14.48 -4.93 14.07
C GLU A 479 14.52 -4.72 15.58
N ARG A 480 15.58 -5.20 16.28
CA ARG A 480 15.74 -4.93 17.71
C ARG A 480 16.11 -3.49 18.04
N GLN A 481 16.83 -2.81 17.14
CA GLN A 481 17.13 -1.39 17.28
C GLN A 481 15.90 -0.53 17.02
N ASP A 482 15.05 -0.93 16.08
CA ASP A 482 13.80 -0.28 15.71
C ASP A 482 12.75 -0.54 16.79
N GLU A 483 12.64 -1.76 17.34
CA GLU A 483 11.82 -2.06 18.51
C GLU A 483 12.24 -1.21 19.73
N ALA A 484 13.54 -1.14 20.01
CA ALA A 484 14.06 -0.32 21.10
C ALA A 484 13.84 1.19 20.86
N LEU A 485 13.94 1.64 19.61
CA LEU A 485 13.66 3.01 19.22
C LEU A 485 12.16 3.33 19.35
N MET A 486 11.28 2.42 18.93
CA MET A 486 9.83 2.55 19.08
C MET A 486 9.41 2.52 20.55
N GLU A 487 10.03 1.69 21.37
CA GLU A 487 9.81 1.68 22.82
C GLU A 487 10.29 2.98 23.47
N GLN A 488 11.43 3.51 23.03
CA GLN A 488 11.93 4.81 23.46
C GLN A 488 11.00 5.96 23.03
N MET A 489 10.50 5.94 21.79
CA MET A 489 9.55 6.95 21.30
C MET A 489 8.23 6.88 22.05
N ARG A 490 7.67 5.69 22.31
CA ARG A 490 6.46 5.54 23.14
C ARG A 490 6.68 6.05 24.56
N ALA A 491 7.85 5.81 25.15
CA ALA A 491 8.17 6.30 26.49
C ALA A 491 8.31 7.84 26.52
N GLU A 492 8.94 8.42 25.50
CA GLU A 492 9.05 9.87 25.35
C GLU A 492 7.67 10.52 25.11
N GLU A 493 6.84 9.90 24.28
CA GLU A 493 5.48 10.33 24.00
C GLU A 493 4.62 10.29 25.25
N ALA A 494 4.64 9.19 26.02
CA ALA A 494 3.93 9.08 27.29
C ALA A 494 4.39 10.14 28.31
N GLN A 495 5.67 10.51 28.32
CA GLN A 495 6.18 11.62 29.13
C GLN A 495 5.62 12.97 28.67
N ARG A 496 5.57 13.22 27.36
CA ARG A 496 4.99 14.44 26.78
C ARG A 496 3.50 14.55 27.08
N VAL A 497 2.73 13.47 26.89
CA VAL A 497 1.30 13.40 27.25
C VAL A 497 1.11 13.74 28.72
N THR A 498 1.91 13.15 29.61
CA THR A 498 1.85 13.42 31.06
C THR A 498 2.13 14.89 31.39
N ALA A 499 3.14 15.48 30.76
CA ALA A 499 3.49 16.90 30.95
C ALA A 499 2.36 17.82 30.49
N ILE A 500 1.84 17.62 29.28
CA ILE A 500 0.76 18.44 28.70
C ILE A 500 -0.52 18.28 29.53
N ARG A 501 -0.85 17.06 29.97
CA ARG A 501 -2.03 16.79 30.81
C ARG A 501 -1.98 17.54 32.14
N SER A 502 -0.81 17.64 32.76
CA SER A 502 -0.57 18.44 33.98
C SER A 502 -0.75 19.94 33.73
N GLU A 503 -0.23 20.45 32.62
CA GLU A 503 -0.45 21.85 32.22
C GLU A 503 -1.94 22.14 31.96
N ASN A 504 -2.63 21.21 31.31
CA ASN A 504 -4.07 21.32 31.07
C ASN A 504 -4.88 21.25 32.37
N GLU A 505 -4.45 20.46 33.35
CA GLU A 505 -5.10 20.39 34.66
C GLU A 505 -5.08 21.76 35.37
N ASN A 506 -3.95 22.48 35.29
CA ASN A 506 -3.86 23.85 35.79
C ASN A 506 -4.81 24.80 35.05
N LEU A 507 -4.87 24.70 33.73
CA LEU A 507 -5.78 25.53 32.90
C LEU A 507 -7.25 25.25 33.22
N ILE A 508 -7.63 23.98 33.31
CA ILE A 508 -9.00 23.54 33.65
C ILE A 508 -9.35 23.98 35.07
N THR A 509 -8.42 23.87 36.02
CA THR A 509 -8.62 24.36 37.40
C THR A 509 -8.92 25.86 37.41
N SER A 510 -8.12 26.67 36.71
CA SER A 510 -8.35 28.11 36.58
C SER A 510 -9.71 28.42 35.92
N LEU A 511 -10.12 27.67 34.89
CA LEU A 511 -11.45 27.80 34.29
C LEU A 511 -12.58 27.50 35.29
N GLY A 512 -12.40 26.49 36.14
CA GLY A 512 -13.35 26.16 37.21
C GLY A 512 -13.50 27.29 38.23
N GLU A 513 -12.40 27.94 38.61
CA GLU A 513 -12.41 29.12 39.49
C GLU A 513 -13.14 30.31 38.85
N GLU A 514 -12.91 30.57 37.56
CA GLU A 514 -13.58 31.64 36.82
C GLU A 514 -15.08 31.38 36.65
N LEU A 515 -15.48 30.12 36.42
CA LEU A 515 -16.89 29.71 36.38
C LEU A 515 -17.56 29.84 37.76
N ALA A 516 -16.85 29.52 38.84
CA ALA A 516 -17.36 29.71 40.20
C ALA A 516 -17.52 31.19 40.56
N ALA A 517 -16.67 32.06 40.02
CA ALA A 517 -16.72 33.50 40.17
C ALA A 517 -17.59 34.22 39.11
N ALA A 518 -18.30 33.47 38.26
CA ALA A 518 -19.06 34.03 37.16
C ALA A 518 -20.17 34.98 37.64
N ALA A 519 -20.35 36.09 36.93
CA ALA A 519 -21.39 37.07 37.24
C ALA A 519 -22.80 36.45 37.10
N PRO A 520 -23.75 36.83 37.97
CA PRO A 520 -25.11 36.33 37.90
C PRO A 520 -25.77 36.72 36.58
N ALA A 521 -26.70 35.89 36.11
CA ALA A 521 -27.42 36.11 34.86
C ALA A 521 -28.38 37.31 34.98
N VAL A 522 -28.04 38.40 34.29
CA VAL A 522 -28.84 39.64 34.18
C VAL A 522 -29.27 39.87 32.73
N VAL A 523 -28.36 39.70 31.78
CA VAL A 523 -28.56 39.99 30.35
C VAL A 523 -28.77 38.71 29.53
N ASP A 524 -27.91 37.70 29.72
CA ASP A 524 -28.05 36.43 29.01
C ASP A 524 -28.80 35.39 29.88
N PRO A 525 -29.49 34.41 29.28
CA PRO A 525 -30.22 33.40 30.04
C PRO A 525 -29.27 32.47 30.82
N PRO A 526 -29.64 32.03 32.05
CA PRO A 526 -28.82 31.13 32.87
C PRO A 526 -28.40 29.82 32.19
N ARG A 527 -29.17 29.36 31.20
CA ARG A 527 -28.88 28.15 30.42
C ARG A 527 -27.55 28.21 29.68
N LYS A 528 -27.10 29.41 29.30
CA LYS A 528 -25.81 29.61 28.61
C LYS A 528 -24.63 29.37 29.57
N LEU A 529 -24.70 29.88 30.80
CA LEU A 529 -23.73 29.54 31.86
C LEU A 529 -23.75 28.04 32.21
N GLN A 530 -24.94 27.42 32.26
CA GLN A 530 -25.05 25.95 32.44
C GLN A 530 -24.39 25.17 31.30
N ARG A 531 -24.39 25.66 30.07
CA ARG A 531 -23.68 25.04 28.94
C ARG A 531 -22.17 25.07 29.19
N HIS A 532 -21.63 26.20 29.63
CA HIS A 532 -20.20 26.33 29.96
C HIS A 532 -19.79 25.41 31.13
N LEU A 533 -20.65 25.24 32.14
CA LEU A 533 -20.42 24.27 33.22
C LEU A 533 -20.37 22.82 32.72
N ARG A 534 -21.26 22.43 31.81
CA ARG A 534 -21.23 21.07 31.23
C ARG A 534 -19.96 20.85 30.39
N GLU A 535 -19.54 21.86 29.64
CA GLU A 535 -18.33 21.77 28.83
C GLU A 535 -17.08 21.69 29.71
N TYR A 536 -17.03 22.43 30.81
CA TYR A 536 -15.99 22.30 31.83
C TYR A 536 -15.91 20.87 32.39
N GLU A 537 -17.04 20.26 32.78
CA GLU A 537 -17.04 18.88 33.30
C GLU A 537 -16.59 17.87 32.25
N LYS A 538 -16.99 18.06 30.98
CA LYS A 538 -16.50 17.23 29.85
C LYS A 538 -14.98 17.36 29.68
N LEU A 539 -14.45 18.58 29.69
CA LEU A 539 -13.00 18.83 29.55
C LEU A 539 -12.22 18.20 30.70
N LYS A 540 -12.73 18.29 31.92
CA LYS A 540 -12.15 17.66 33.11
C LYS A 540 -12.10 16.14 32.98
N GLU A 541 -13.18 15.52 32.53
CA GLU A 541 -13.23 14.07 32.36
C GLU A 541 -12.32 13.60 31.21
N ARG A 542 -12.37 14.28 30.06
CA ARG A 542 -11.47 14.00 28.93
C ARG A 542 -10.00 14.14 29.32
N ASN A 543 -9.64 15.15 30.13
CA ASN A 543 -8.25 15.31 30.59
C ASN A 543 -7.80 14.21 31.54
N ARG A 544 -8.70 13.52 32.23
CA ARG A 544 -8.33 12.37 33.09
C ARG A 544 -8.06 11.11 32.28
N THR A 545 -8.82 10.90 31.21
CA THR A 545 -8.75 9.69 30.40
C THR A 545 -7.83 9.81 29.20
N ALA A 546 -7.32 11.01 28.88
CA ALA A 546 -6.44 11.22 27.74
C ALA A 546 -5.09 10.48 27.90
N ASP A 547 -4.74 9.70 26.88
CA ASP A 547 -3.54 8.87 26.79
C ASP A 547 -2.70 9.14 25.52
N ASP A 548 -3.19 9.94 24.57
CA ASP A 548 -2.46 10.39 23.38
C ASP A 548 -2.25 11.92 23.32
N ILE A 549 -1.29 12.37 22.50
CA ILE A 549 -0.89 13.78 22.36
C ILE A 549 -2.00 14.64 21.77
N ASP A 550 -2.71 14.16 20.76
CA ASP A 550 -3.69 14.94 20.02
C ASP A 550 -4.91 15.24 20.89
N THR A 551 -5.34 14.27 21.69
CA THR A 551 -6.39 14.44 22.68
C THR A 551 -6.01 15.47 23.73
N VAL A 552 -4.80 15.43 24.29
CA VAL A 552 -4.38 16.43 25.29
C VAL A 552 -4.23 17.83 24.67
N VAL A 553 -3.80 17.96 23.43
CA VAL A 553 -3.76 19.27 22.73
C VAL A 553 -5.19 19.78 22.45
N SER A 554 -6.10 18.92 22.00
CA SER A 554 -7.51 19.26 21.76
C SER A 554 -8.19 19.79 23.03
N ILE A 555 -7.93 19.15 24.18
CA ILE A 555 -8.45 19.57 25.48
C ILE A 555 -7.96 20.96 25.85
N ARG A 556 -6.70 21.28 25.59
CA ARG A 556 -6.13 22.62 25.83
C ARG A 556 -6.90 23.69 25.06
N SER A 557 -7.08 23.47 23.75
CA SER A 557 -7.82 24.38 22.88
C SER A 557 -9.28 24.52 23.31
N GLY A 558 -9.94 23.42 23.70
CA GLY A 558 -11.29 23.43 24.26
C GLY A 558 -11.41 24.24 25.55
N ALA A 559 -10.45 24.10 26.46
CA ALA A 559 -10.40 24.85 27.72
C ALA A 559 -10.19 26.36 27.46
N GLN A 560 -9.30 26.74 26.54
CA GLN A 560 -9.09 28.15 26.16
C GLN A 560 -10.35 28.77 25.52
N ARG A 561 -11.01 28.05 24.60
CA ARG A 561 -12.28 28.51 24.00
C ARG A 561 -13.38 28.70 25.04
N THR A 562 -13.52 27.73 25.96
CA THR A 562 -14.52 27.81 27.02
C THR A 562 -14.24 28.98 27.97
N ARG A 563 -12.97 29.22 28.30
CA ARG A 563 -12.53 30.37 29.10
C ARG A 563 -12.90 31.70 28.45
N ALA A 564 -12.55 31.89 27.17
CA ALA A 564 -12.91 33.10 26.43
C ALA A 564 -14.43 33.33 26.41
N ALA A 565 -15.23 32.27 26.29
CA ALA A 565 -16.68 32.37 26.32
C ALA A 565 -17.22 32.77 27.71
N VAL A 566 -16.59 32.32 28.81
CA VAL A 566 -16.91 32.72 30.19
C VAL A 566 -16.53 34.17 30.45
N GLU A 567 -15.38 34.63 29.94
CA GLU A 567 -14.98 36.03 30.02
C GLU A 567 -15.97 36.94 29.30
N GLU A 568 -16.41 36.56 28.10
CA GLU A 568 -17.42 37.30 27.34
C GLU A 568 -18.79 37.29 28.05
N TRP A 569 -19.20 36.16 28.62
CA TRP A 569 -20.37 36.10 29.50
C TRP A 569 -20.26 37.13 30.64
N ASN A 570 -19.15 37.14 31.37
CA ASN A 570 -18.91 38.05 32.49
C ASN A 570 -18.93 39.52 32.08
N ARG A 571 -18.35 39.84 30.92
CA ARG A 571 -18.38 41.19 30.35
C ARG A 571 -19.82 41.65 30.11
N ARG A 572 -20.62 40.79 29.47
CA ARG A 572 -22.02 41.07 29.14
C ARG A 572 -22.97 41.12 30.34
N GLN A 573 -22.69 40.41 31.43
CA GLN A 573 -23.53 40.50 32.63
C GLN A 573 -23.22 41.75 33.46
N ARG A 574 -22.06 42.38 33.26
CA ARG A 574 -21.62 43.59 33.99
C ARG A 574 -21.93 44.89 33.26
N SER A 575 -22.13 44.83 31.94
CA SER A 575 -22.67 45.92 31.11
C SER A 575 -24.18 46.03 31.31
#